data_AF-A0A0N5APK1-F1
#
_entry.id   AF-A0A0N5APK1-F1
#
_cell.length_a   1.000
_cell.length_b   1.000
_cell.length_c   1.000
_cell.angle_alpha   90.00
_cell.angle_beta   90.00
_cell.angle_gamma   90.00
#
_symmetry.space_group_name_H-M   'P 1'
#
loop_
_entity.id
_entity.type
_entity.pdbx_description
1 polymer ?
#
loop_
_entity_poly.entity_id
_entity_poly.type
_entity_poly.pdbx_seq_one_letter_code
_entity_poly.pdbx_strand_id
1 'polypeptide(L)'
;MELEFKDNVKNWNNQFSRGLTYVESLIDSKGFIDSTITKLIKDFEELEQSMKIQTAALEELLSTSEPQKEDLEDIINKRIRKQSKEKRKNSCDSKIGYLLKKVRDMDKDQQNTSGLVVESVRYSRKDHISKKDIEVPMRNTICKHVYDKATVELYIENCKRSRTLCQCPVPSCKNKKPLNMNDMESYPDFFNYLVD
;
A
#
# COMPACT_ATOMS: atom_id res chain seq x y z
N MET A 1 11.65 -13.00 43.30
CA MET A 1 10.76 -11.89 42.87
C MET A 1 11.46 -10.86 41.97
N GLU A 2 12.35 -9.97 42.43
CA GLU A 2 13.01 -8.98 41.52
C GLU A 2 13.95 -9.62 40.48
N LEU A 3 14.65 -10.70 40.84
CA LEU A 3 15.55 -11.43 39.93
C LEU A 3 14.78 -12.15 38.81
N GLU A 4 13.66 -12.80 39.15
CA GLU A 4 12.81 -13.50 38.18
C GLU A 4 12.13 -12.55 37.19
N PHE A 5 11.82 -11.32 37.62
CA PHE A 5 11.27 -10.30 36.72
C PHE A 5 12.31 -9.81 35.71
N LYS A 6 13.55 -9.57 36.15
CA LYS A 6 14.65 -9.17 35.25
C LYS A 6 15.03 -10.27 34.26
N ASP A 7 15.01 -11.52 34.70
CA ASP A 7 15.27 -12.67 33.83
C ASP A 7 14.14 -12.90 32.83
N ASN A 8 12.89 -12.67 33.22
CA ASN A 8 11.75 -12.70 32.29
C ASN A 8 11.82 -11.58 31.24
N VAL A 9 12.20 -10.36 31.63
CA VAL A 9 12.35 -9.24 30.68
C VAL A 9 13.50 -9.49 29.70
N LYS A 10 14.63 -10.04 30.17
CA LYS A 10 15.74 -10.45 29.28
C LYS A 10 15.35 -11.56 28.32
N ASN A 11 14.61 -12.56 28.80
CA ASN A 11 14.12 -13.66 27.98
C ASN A 11 13.16 -13.12 26.90
N TRP A 12 12.27 -12.21 27.27
CA TRP A 12 11.38 -11.53 26.33
C TRP A 12 12.13 -10.74 25.25
N ASN A 13 13.13 -9.94 25.65
CA ASN A 13 13.95 -9.19 24.70
C ASN A 13 14.70 -10.10 23.72
N ASN A 14 15.21 -11.25 24.18
CA ASN A 14 15.87 -12.22 23.32
C ASN A 14 14.89 -12.89 22.35
N GLN A 15 13.69 -13.27 22.80
CA GLN A 15 12.68 -13.84 21.91
C GLN A 15 12.22 -12.81 20.88
N PHE A 16 12.04 -11.55 21.29
CA PHE A 16 11.65 -10.46 20.42
C PHE A 16 12.74 -10.14 19.38
N SER A 17 14.01 -10.09 19.80
CA SER A 17 15.14 -9.87 18.89
C SER A 17 15.26 -11.00 17.86
N ARG A 18 15.05 -12.25 18.27
CA ARG A 18 15.05 -13.40 17.33
C ARG A 18 13.87 -13.34 16.36
N GLY A 19 12.70 -12.90 16.82
CA GLY A 19 11.55 -12.64 15.96
C GLY A 19 11.82 -11.55 14.93
N LEU A 20 12.44 -10.45 15.35
CA LEU A 20 12.87 -9.36 14.47
C LEU A 20 13.87 -9.83 13.42
N THR A 21 14.94 -10.54 13.81
CA THR A 21 15.92 -11.07 12.85
C THR A 21 15.30 -12.08 11.87
N TYR A 22 14.32 -12.87 12.31
CA TYR A 22 13.59 -13.77 11.41
C TYR A 22 12.73 -12.99 10.41
N VAL A 23 12.00 -11.96 10.87
CA VAL A 23 11.24 -11.06 9.99
C VAL A 23 12.15 -10.32 9.02
N GLU A 24 13.31 -9.84 9.48
CA GLU A 24 14.34 -9.22 8.64
C GLU A 24 14.90 -10.18 7.58
N SER A 25 15.15 -11.44 7.95
CA SER A 25 15.59 -12.47 6.99
C SER A 25 14.51 -12.84 5.97
N LEU A 26 13.24 -12.63 6.32
CA LEU A 26 12.14 -12.87 5.41
C LEU A 26 12.02 -11.73 4.39
N ILE A 27 12.28 -10.47 4.77
CA ILE A 27 12.18 -9.22 3.95
C ILE A 27 12.88 -9.32 2.59
N ASP A 28 13.90 -10.19 2.43
CA ASP A 28 14.57 -10.43 1.15
C ASP A 28 13.75 -11.26 0.13
N SER A 29 12.64 -11.90 0.53
CA SER A 29 11.76 -12.69 -0.34
C SER A 29 10.54 -11.90 -0.86
N LYS A 30 10.82 -10.87 -1.66
CA LYS A 30 10.02 -9.74 -2.20
C LYS A 30 8.51 -9.83 -2.51
N GLY A 31 7.80 -10.96 -2.33
CA GLY A 31 6.38 -11.10 -2.72
C GLY A 31 5.43 -11.66 -1.66
N PHE A 32 5.90 -12.49 -0.73
CA PHE A 32 5.03 -13.17 0.25
C PHE A 32 4.78 -12.33 1.53
N ILE A 33 5.52 -11.25 1.66
CA ILE A 33 5.85 -10.62 2.95
C ILE A 33 4.90 -9.49 3.28
N ASP A 34 4.49 -8.68 2.30
CA ASP A 34 3.72 -7.47 2.57
C ASP A 34 2.42 -7.76 3.31
N SER A 35 1.68 -8.81 2.93
CA SER A 35 0.43 -9.15 3.62
C SER A 35 0.65 -9.74 5.01
N THR A 36 1.71 -10.53 5.18
CA THR A 36 2.01 -11.24 6.42
C THR A 36 2.61 -10.28 7.45
N ILE A 37 3.58 -9.45 7.05
CA ILE A 37 4.16 -8.39 7.89
C ILE A 37 3.11 -7.35 8.26
N THR A 38 2.27 -6.90 7.33
CA THR A 38 1.21 -5.93 7.65
C THR A 38 0.24 -6.50 8.69
N LYS A 39 -0.11 -7.79 8.57
CA LYS A 39 -0.94 -8.47 9.56
C LYS A 39 -0.25 -8.58 10.92
N LEU A 40 1.02 -8.98 10.94
CA LEU A 40 1.82 -9.04 12.17
C LEU A 40 1.93 -7.67 12.86
N ILE A 41 2.20 -6.60 12.12
CA ILE A 41 2.25 -5.23 12.66
C ILE A 41 0.92 -4.86 13.31
N LYS A 42 -0.20 -5.13 12.63
CA LYS A 42 -1.53 -4.85 13.17
C LYS A 42 -1.80 -5.66 14.45
N ASP A 43 -1.45 -6.94 14.45
CA ASP A 43 -1.63 -7.81 15.63
C ASP A 43 -0.76 -7.31 16.81
N PHE A 44 0.44 -6.80 16.55
CA PHE A 44 1.30 -6.17 17.58
C PHE A 44 0.72 -4.87 18.12
N GLU A 45 0.14 -4.01 17.27
CA GLU A 45 -0.51 -2.77 17.70
C GLU A 45 -1.73 -3.04 18.59
N GLU A 46 -2.54 -4.04 18.22
CA GLU A 46 -3.70 -4.47 19.02
C GLU A 46 -3.26 -5.03 20.38
N LEU A 47 -2.16 -5.80 20.40
CA LEU A 47 -1.58 -6.33 21.64
C LEU A 47 -1.03 -5.21 22.53
N GLU A 48 -0.32 -4.23 21.97
CA GLU A 48 0.23 -3.10 22.72
C GLU A 48 -0.88 -2.25 23.35
N GLN A 49 -1.97 -2.01 22.60
CA GLN A 49 -3.13 -1.30 23.13
C GLN A 49 -3.81 -2.08 24.27
N SER A 50 -3.95 -3.41 24.10
CA SER A 50 -4.50 -4.28 25.14
C SER A 50 -3.65 -4.24 26.42
N MET A 51 -2.32 -4.32 26.29
CA MET A 51 -1.41 -4.23 27.43
C MET A 51 -1.49 -2.86 28.13
N LYS A 52 -1.58 -1.76 27.38
CA LYS A 52 -1.75 -0.41 27.95
C LYS A 52 -3.05 -0.27 28.74
N ILE A 53 -4.13 -0.86 28.26
CA ILE A 53 -5.42 -0.88 28.97
C ILE A 53 -5.30 -1.71 30.25
N GLN A 54 -4.69 -2.89 30.18
CA GLN A 54 -4.52 -3.77 31.34
C GLN A 54 -3.63 -3.13 32.41
N THR A 55 -2.52 -2.50 32.02
CA THR A 55 -1.65 -1.78 32.96
C THR A 55 -2.34 -0.61 33.61
N ALA A 56 -3.10 0.20 32.86
CA ALA A 56 -3.87 1.30 33.43
C ALA A 56 -4.97 0.81 34.41
N ALA A 57 -5.65 -0.30 34.09
CA ALA A 57 -6.65 -0.90 34.98
C ALA A 57 -6.03 -1.46 36.27
N LEU A 58 -4.86 -2.11 36.16
CA LEU A 58 -4.09 -2.58 37.32
C LEU A 58 -3.60 -1.43 38.20
N GLU A 59 -3.12 -0.32 37.61
CA GLU A 59 -2.74 0.88 38.36
C GLU A 59 -3.92 1.51 39.09
N GLU A 60 -5.12 1.52 38.49
CA GLU A 60 -6.35 2.03 39.13
C GLU A 60 -6.79 1.14 40.31
N LEU A 61 -6.69 -0.18 40.17
CA LEU A 61 -6.97 -1.13 41.26
C LEU A 61 -5.94 -1.04 42.40
N LEU A 62 -4.66 -0.82 42.08
CA LEU A 62 -3.63 -0.60 43.09
C LEU A 62 -3.77 0.76 43.79
N SER A 63 -4.40 1.73 43.13
CA SER A 63 -4.65 3.08 43.68
C SER A 63 -5.95 3.16 44.49
N THR A 64 -6.84 2.18 44.38
CA THR A 64 -8.09 2.11 45.15
C THR A 64 -7.94 1.18 46.35
N SER A 65 -7.74 1.75 47.54
CA SER A 65 -7.50 1.05 48.80
C SER A 65 -8.77 0.50 49.48
N GLU A 66 -9.75 -0.04 48.74
CA GLU A 66 -10.92 -0.71 49.33
C GLU A 66 -11.40 -1.93 48.52
N PRO A 67 -11.74 -3.05 49.19
CA PRO A 67 -12.21 -4.25 48.52
C PRO A 67 -13.68 -4.11 48.16
N GLN A 68 -13.99 -3.61 46.95
CA GLN A 68 -15.35 -3.59 46.44
C GLN A 68 -15.67 -4.93 45.76
N LYS A 69 -16.71 -5.61 46.28
CA LYS A 69 -17.29 -6.86 45.76
C LYS A 69 -18.11 -6.63 44.48
N GLU A 70 -17.58 -5.88 43.52
CA GLU A 70 -18.18 -5.75 42.20
C GLU A 70 -17.29 -6.45 41.18
N ASP A 71 -17.92 -7.28 40.35
CA ASP A 71 -17.23 -8.09 39.35
C ASP A 71 -16.51 -7.15 38.37
N LEU A 72 -15.19 -7.30 38.32
CA LEU A 72 -14.28 -6.37 37.66
C LEU A 72 -14.56 -6.28 36.14
N GLU A 73 -15.01 -7.39 35.56
CA GLU A 73 -15.47 -7.45 34.16
C GLU A 73 -16.71 -6.59 33.91
N ASP A 74 -17.63 -6.50 34.87
CA ASP A 74 -18.86 -5.74 34.72
C ASP A 74 -18.59 -4.22 34.75
N ILE A 75 -17.66 -3.77 35.59
CA ILE A 75 -17.23 -2.36 35.64
C ILE A 75 -16.60 -1.96 34.29
N ILE A 76 -15.71 -2.80 33.77
CA ILE A 76 -15.02 -2.57 32.49
C ILE A 76 -16.03 -2.52 31.34
N ASN A 77 -16.92 -3.51 31.24
CA ASN A 77 -17.92 -3.59 30.18
C ASN A 77 -18.92 -2.43 30.20
N LYS A 78 -19.32 -1.96 31.39
CA LYS A 78 -20.22 -0.81 31.55
C LYS A 78 -19.55 0.48 31.09
N ARG A 79 -18.24 0.63 31.31
CA ARG A 79 -17.45 1.79 30.86
C ARG A 79 -17.31 1.84 29.32
N ILE A 80 -17.01 0.70 28.69
CA ILE A 80 -16.88 0.56 27.22
C ILE A 80 -18.20 0.94 26.52
N ARG A 81 -19.34 0.48 27.07
CA ARG A 81 -20.68 0.80 26.53
C ARG A 81 -21.06 2.27 26.66
N LYS A 82 -20.56 2.98 27.67
CA LYS A 82 -20.83 4.41 27.86
C LYS A 82 -20.01 5.27 26.89
N GLN A 83 -18.72 4.95 26.70
CA GLN A 83 -17.86 5.69 25.75
C GLN A 83 -18.22 5.48 24.27
N SER A 84 -18.70 4.30 23.90
CA SER A 84 -19.13 4.01 22.51
C SER A 84 -20.41 4.75 22.10
N LYS A 85 -21.28 5.12 23.07
CA LYS A 85 -22.49 5.92 22.81
C LYS A 85 -22.19 7.41 22.69
N GLU A 86 -21.22 7.93 23.44
CA GLU A 86 -20.82 9.35 23.38
C GLU A 86 -20.10 9.70 22.06
N LYS A 87 -19.27 8.79 21.53
CA LYS A 87 -18.49 9.02 20.30
C LYS A 87 -19.32 9.10 19.01
N ARG A 88 -20.60 8.71 19.02
CA ARG A 88 -21.47 8.77 17.82
C ARG A 88 -22.06 10.15 17.53
N LYS A 89 -21.87 11.16 18.40
CA LYS A 89 -22.44 12.50 18.21
C LYS A 89 -21.48 13.55 17.64
N ASN A 90 -20.16 13.38 17.75
CA ASN A 90 -19.18 14.44 17.42
C ASN A 90 -18.13 14.02 16.38
N SER A 91 -18.54 13.32 15.32
CA SER A 91 -17.62 12.75 14.31
C SER A 91 -17.01 13.76 13.31
N CYS A 92 -17.12 15.08 13.52
CA CYS A 92 -16.61 16.06 12.54
C CYS A 92 -15.44 16.93 13.02
N ASP A 93 -15.21 17.15 14.33
CA ASP A 93 -14.25 18.16 14.79
C ASP A 93 -13.02 17.60 15.54
N SER A 94 -12.75 16.31 15.41
CA SER A 94 -11.55 15.74 16.02
C SER A 94 -10.31 16.02 15.17
N LYS A 95 -9.18 16.26 15.82
CA LYS A 95 -7.83 16.31 15.23
C LYS A 95 -7.53 15.10 14.33
N ILE A 96 -8.22 13.98 14.58
CA ILE A 96 -8.23 12.74 13.78
C ILE A 96 -8.91 12.95 12.42
N GLY A 97 -10.00 13.70 12.33
CA GLY A 97 -10.63 14.05 11.05
C GLY A 97 -9.71 14.89 10.15
N TYR A 98 -8.97 15.83 10.76
CA TYR A 98 -7.95 16.60 10.06
C TYR A 98 -6.74 15.73 9.65
N LEU A 99 -6.28 14.83 10.52
CA LEU A 99 -5.19 13.89 10.21
C LEU A 99 -5.59 12.87 9.13
N LEU A 100 -6.82 12.34 9.16
CA LEU A 100 -7.33 11.44 8.13
C LEU A 100 -7.49 12.13 6.77
N LYS A 101 -7.90 13.41 6.77
CA LYS A 101 -7.91 14.21 5.54
C LYS A 101 -6.49 14.46 5.04
N LYS A 102 -5.55 14.79 5.93
CA LYS A 102 -4.13 14.98 5.59
C LYS A 102 -3.47 13.69 5.08
N VAL A 103 -3.77 12.52 5.66
CA VAL A 103 -3.29 11.21 5.17
C VAL A 103 -3.88 10.91 3.79
N ARG A 104 -5.18 11.17 3.59
CA ARG A 104 -5.85 10.97 2.30
C ARG A 104 -5.33 11.91 1.20
N ASP A 105 -4.94 13.12 1.58
CA ASP A 105 -4.33 14.09 0.66
C ASP A 105 -2.83 13.78 0.44
N MET A 106 -2.11 13.21 1.41
CA MET A 106 -0.75 12.69 1.24
C MET A 106 -0.69 11.45 0.35
N ASP A 107 -1.68 10.55 0.38
CA ASP A 107 -1.78 9.40 -0.54
C ASP A 107 -1.95 9.81 -2.01
N LYS A 108 -2.45 11.03 -2.27
CA LYS A 108 -2.53 11.58 -3.64
C LYS A 108 -1.18 12.12 -4.13
N ASP A 109 -0.33 12.58 -3.22
CA ASP A 109 1.02 13.08 -3.54
C ASP A 109 2.06 11.94 -3.55
N GLN A 110 1.82 10.83 -2.85
CA GLN A 110 2.76 9.72 -2.70
C GLN A 110 2.67 8.62 -3.78
N GLN A 111 1.83 8.78 -4.80
CA GLN A 111 1.87 7.94 -6.01
C GLN A 111 3.10 8.19 -6.90
N ASN A 112 4.04 9.06 -6.52
CA ASN A 112 5.25 9.30 -7.29
C ASN A 112 6.57 8.84 -6.65
N THR A 113 6.59 8.31 -5.42
CA THR A 113 7.87 7.90 -4.79
C THR A 113 7.69 6.79 -3.76
N SER A 114 7.44 5.56 -4.21
CA SER A 114 7.63 4.34 -3.41
C SER A 114 8.47 3.38 -4.23
N GLY A 115 9.59 2.92 -3.65
CA GLY A 115 10.67 2.18 -4.30
C GLY A 115 10.26 0.78 -4.80
N LEU A 116 9.44 0.74 -5.84
CA LEU A 116 9.21 -0.44 -6.65
C LEU A 116 10.43 -0.63 -7.56
N VAL A 117 11.38 -1.46 -7.13
CA VAL A 117 12.50 -1.87 -7.99
C VAL A 117 11.95 -2.84 -9.02
N VAL A 118 11.71 -2.34 -10.24
CA VAL A 118 11.34 -3.15 -11.40
C VAL A 118 12.49 -4.10 -11.71
N GLU A 119 12.29 -5.39 -11.45
CA GLU A 119 13.33 -6.43 -11.64
C GLU A 119 13.64 -6.67 -13.13
N SER A 120 12.62 -6.59 -13.99
CA SER A 120 12.79 -6.52 -15.44
C SER A 120 11.54 -5.98 -16.12
N VAL A 121 11.71 -5.10 -17.11
CA VAL A 121 10.63 -4.72 -18.03
C VAL A 121 10.71 -5.66 -19.22
N ARG A 122 9.60 -6.33 -19.51
CA ARG A 122 9.49 -7.31 -20.60
C ARG A 122 8.49 -6.80 -21.63
N TYR A 123 8.94 -6.57 -22.85
CA TYR A 123 8.08 -6.19 -23.96
C TYR A 123 7.83 -7.36 -24.92
N SER A 124 6.63 -7.39 -25.49
CA SER A 124 6.35 -8.24 -26.64
C SER A 124 6.91 -7.58 -27.89
N ARG A 125 7.51 -8.38 -28.79
CA ARG A 125 7.96 -7.92 -30.11
C ARG A 125 6.81 -7.46 -31.01
N LYS A 126 5.58 -7.90 -30.71
CA LYS A 126 4.40 -7.64 -31.53
C LYS A 126 3.75 -6.31 -31.19
N ASP A 127 3.46 -5.53 -32.21
CA ASP A 127 2.70 -4.29 -32.12
C ASP A 127 1.23 -4.56 -31.72
N HIS A 128 0.74 -3.77 -30.76
CA HIS A 128 -0.64 -3.85 -30.30
C HIS A 128 -1.66 -3.44 -31.37
N ILE A 129 -1.27 -2.62 -32.36
CA ILE A 129 -2.14 -2.17 -33.47
C ILE A 129 -2.14 -3.19 -34.60
N SER A 130 -0.99 -3.41 -35.24
CA SER A 130 -0.88 -4.24 -36.45
C SER A 130 -0.76 -5.74 -36.20
N LYS A 131 -0.42 -6.15 -34.97
CA LYS A 131 -0.06 -7.53 -34.60
C LYS A 131 1.16 -8.09 -35.33
N LYS A 132 1.90 -7.25 -36.06
CA LYS A 132 3.17 -7.57 -36.70
C LYS A 132 4.33 -7.21 -35.77
N ASP A 133 5.53 -7.66 -36.11
CA ASP A 133 6.73 -7.30 -35.36
C ASP A 133 7.05 -5.81 -35.54
N ILE A 134 7.50 -5.17 -34.45
CA ILE A 134 7.88 -3.76 -34.44
C ILE A 134 9.25 -3.61 -35.09
N GLU A 135 9.35 -2.73 -36.10
CA GLU A 135 10.60 -2.40 -36.78
C GLU A 135 11.17 -1.08 -36.26
N VAL A 136 10.31 -0.06 -36.13
CA VAL A 136 10.69 1.28 -35.67
C VAL A 136 9.92 1.60 -34.39
N PRO A 137 10.48 1.28 -33.20
CA PRO A 137 9.77 1.42 -31.94
C PRO A 137 9.56 2.89 -31.55
N MET A 138 8.31 3.23 -31.28
CA MET A 138 7.89 4.52 -30.74
C MET A 138 7.09 4.34 -29.45
N ARG A 139 7.45 5.11 -28.43
CA ARG A 139 6.82 5.05 -27.11
C ARG A 139 5.92 6.25 -26.90
N ASN A 140 4.71 6.01 -26.40
CA ASN A 140 3.86 7.09 -25.94
C ASN A 140 4.38 7.66 -24.61
N THR A 141 4.60 8.96 -24.52
CA THR A 141 5.18 9.61 -23.34
C THR A 141 4.25 9.60 -22.13
N ILE A 142 2.93 9.46 -22.33
CA ILE A 142 1.90 9.49 -21.30
C ILE A 142 1.64 8.09 -20.72
N CYS A 143 1.35 7.09 -21.58
CA CYS A 143 1.01 5.73 -21.12
C CYS A 143 2.16 4.72 -21.21
N LYS A 144 3.30 5.11 -21.80
CA LYS A 144 4.52 4.30 -21.95
C LYS A 144 4.38 3.01 -22.76
N HIS A 145 3.27 2.83 -23.48
CA HIS A 145 3.13 1.74 -24.45
C HIS A 145 3.95 2.02 -25.71
N VAL A 146 4.47 0.95 -26.31
CA VAL A 146 5.33 0.99 -27.49
C VAL A 146 4.55 0.47 -28.71
N TYR A 147 4.74 1.12 -29.84
CA TYR A 147 4.13 0.81 -31.14
C TYR A 147 5.18 0.86 -32.24
N ASP A 148 4.85 0.32 -33.40
CA ASP A 148 5.60 0.62 -34.61
C ASP A 148 5.21 2.01 -35.16
N LYS A 149 6.20 2.77 -35.64
CA LYS A 149 5.99 4.15 -36.14
C LYS A 149 4.95 4.22 -37.24
N ALA A 150 5.07 3.39 -38.27
CA ALA A 150 4.19 3.46 -39.43
C ALA A 150 2.76 3.08 -39.05
N THR A 151 2.61 2.12 -38.13
CA THR A 151 1.28 1.64 -37.72
C THR A 151 0.56 2.64 -36.83
N VAL A 152 1.27 3.34 -35.94
CA VAL A 152 0.65 4.35 -35.08
C VAL A 152 0.27 5.63 -35.84
N GLU A 153 1.07 6.05 -36.82
CA GLU A 153 0.74 7.15 -37.72
C GLU A 153 -0.55 6.87 -38.49
N LEU A 154 -0.63 5.70 -39.14
CA LEU A 154 -1.82 5.26 -39.86
C LEU A 154 -3.04 5.12 -38.95
N TYR A 155 -2.85 4.62 -37.72
CA TYR A 155 -3.94 4.49 -36.75
C TYR A 155 -4.54 5.85 -36.37
N ILE A 156 -3.68 6.83 -36.08
CA ILE A 156 -4.10 8.20 -35.75
C ILE A 156 -4.81 8.86 -36.93
N GLU A 157 -4.30 8.71 -38.15
CA GLU A 157 -4.93 9.22 -39.36
C GLU A 157 -6.30 8.58 -39.62
N ASN A 158 -6.41 7.27 -39.45
CA ASN A 158 -7.67 6.55 -39.62
C ASN A 158 -8.73 6.98 -38.61
N CYS A 159 -8.35 7.22 -37.35
CA CYS A 159 -9.25 7.76 -36.33
C CYS A 159 -9.72 9.18 -36.67
N LYS A 160 -8.81 10.04 -37.16
CA LYS A 160 -9.16 11.39 -37.64
C LYS A 160 -10.15 11.32 -38.81
N ARG A 161 -9.92 10.43 -39.79
CA ARG A 161 -10.79 10.25 -40.96
C ARG A 161 -12.18 9.73 -40.59
N SER A 162 -12.23 8.75 -39.68
CA SER A 162 -13.48 8.13 -39.21
C SER A 162 -14.20 8.92 -38.11
N ARG A 163 -13.59 10.00 -37.61
CA ARG A 163 -14.06 10.79 -36.45
C ARG A 163 -14.29 9.94 -35.20
N THR A 164 -13.48 8.88 -35.04
CA THR A 164 -13.52 8.02 -33.87
C THR A 164 -12.49 8.47 -32.83
N LEU A 165 -12.74 8.14 -31.56
CA LEU A 165 -11.78 8.42 -30.49
C LEU A 165 -10.52 7.57 -30.68
N CYS A 166 -9.40 8.21 -30.97
CA CYS A 166 -8.11 7.54 -31.15
C CYS A 166 -7.49 7.18 -29.78
N GLN A 167 -8.04 6.19 -29.08
CA GLN A 167 -7.50 5.78 -27.78
C GLN A 167 -6.38 4.76 -27.92
N CYS A 168 -5.57 4.64 -26.87
CA CYS A 168 -4.59 3.59 -26.75
C CYS A 168 -5.27 2.20 -26.91
N PRO A 169 -4.82 1.36 -27.86
CA PRO A 169 -5.43 0.04 -28.12
C PRO A 169 -5.07 -1.03 -27.08
N VAL A 170 -4.12 -0.74 -26.18
CA VAL A 170 -3.74 -1.69 -25.12
C VAL A 170 -4.90 -1.84 -24.13
N PRO A 171 -5.37 -3.07 -23.88
CA PRO A 171 -6.44 -3.33 -22.92
C PRO A 171 -6.11 -2.76 -21.54
N SER A 172 -7.13 -2.22 -20.86
CA SER A 172 -6.98 -1.65 -19.51
C SER A 172 -6.00 -0.48 -19.39
N CYS A 173 -5.62 0.16 -20.51
CA CYS A 173 -4.85 1.40 -20.46
C CYS A 173 -5.62 2.48 -19.69
N LYS A 174 -4.97 3.05 -18.67
CA LYS A 174 -5.51 4.14 -17.85
C LYS A 174 -5.55 5.46 -18.60
N ASN A 175 -4.68 5.65 -19.60
CA ASN A 175 -4.68 6.86 -20.42
C ASN A 175 -5.88 6.86 -21.37
N LYS A 176 -6.83 7.77 -21.12
CA LYS A 176 -8.03 7.98 -21.95
C LYS A 176 -7.89 9.14 -22.93
N LYS A 177 -6.75 9.86 -22.92
CA LYS A 177 -6.48 10.94 -23.88
C LYS A 177 -6.32 10.35 -25.29
N PRO A 178 -6.80 11.05 -26.34
CA PRO A 178 -6.54 10.65 -27.71
C PRO A 178 -5.03 10.59 -27.99
N LEU A 179 -4.59 9.56 -28.69
CA LEU A 179 -3.22 9.42 -29.18
C LEU A 179 -2.92 10.51 -30.19
N ASN A 180 -1.73 11.09 -30.04
CA ASN A 180 -1.19 12.10 -30.94
C ASN A 180 0.29 11.80 -31.17
N MET A 181 0.78 12.05 -32.39
CA MET A 181 2.19 11.88 -32.74
C MET A 181 3.10 12.80 -31.93
N ASN A 182 2.60 13.96 -31.48
CA ASN A 182 3.34 14.86 -30.60
C ASN A 182 3.65 14.25 -29.22
N ASP A 183 2.85 13.26 -28.79
CA ASP A 183 3.03 12.55 -27.51
C ASP A 183 3.84 11.26 -27.70
N MET A 184 4.53 11.11 -28.83
CA MET A 184 5.33 9.93 -29.14
C MET A 184 6.81 10.28 -29.26
N GLU A 185 7.66 9.42 -28.73
CA GLU A 185 9.11 9.55 -28.80
C GLU A 185 9.73 8.28 -29.42
N SER A 186 10.87 8.45 -30.09
CA SER A 186 11.65 7.30 -30.57
C SER A 186 12.18 6.52 -29.36
N TYR A 187 12.06 5.19 -29.40
CA TYR A 187 12.47 4.32 -28.31
C TYR A 187 13.31 3.14 -28.81
N PRO A 188 14.53 3.39 -29.33
CA PRO A 188 15.39 2.35 -29.91
C PRO A 188 15.81 1.28 -28.89
N ASP A 189 15.90 1.64 -27.61
CA ASP A 189 16.23 0.73 -26.52
C ASP A 189 15.20 -0.39 -26.31
N PHE A 190 14.03 -0.30 -26.95
CA PHE A 190 12.98 -1.32 -26.93
C PHE A 190 13.50 -2.75 -27.12
N PHE A 191 14.43 -2.94 -28.07
CA PHE A 191 14.94 -4.26 -28.42
C PHE A 191 15.78 -4.91 -27.31
N ASN A 192 16.32 -4.12 -26.37
CA ASN A 192 17.07 -4.61 -25.22
C ASN A 192 16.19 -5.30 -24.17
N TYR A 193 14.87 -5.14 -24.29
CA TYR A 193 13.88 -5.57 -23.30
C TYR A 193 12.88 -6.58 -23.87
N LEU A 194 13.19 -7.17 -25.03
CA LEU A 194 12.37 -8.22 -25.63
C LEU A 194 12.48 -9.53 -24.85
N VAL A 195 11.37 -10.25 -24.77
CA VAL A 195 11.33 -11.64 -24.29
C VAL A 195 11.49 -12.56 -25.50
N ASP A 196 12.45 -13.50 -25.42
CA ASP A 196 12.60 -14.60 -26.38
C ASP A 196 11.37 -15.52 -26.43
#